data_AF-A0A7C2LK91-F1
#
_entry.id   AF-A0A7C2LK91-F1
#
_cell.length_a   1.000
_cell.length_b   1.000
_cell.length_c   1.000
_cell.angle_alpha   90.00
_cell.angle_beta   90.00
_cell.angle_gamma   90.00
#
_symmetry.space_group_name_H-M   'P 1'
#
loop_
_entity.id
_entity.type
_entity.pdbx_description
1 polymer ?
#
loop_
_entity_poly.entity_id
_entity_poly.type
_entity_poly.pdbx_seq_one_letter_code
_entity_poly.pdbx_strand_id
1 'polypeptide(L)'
;MIKNKNKERKVIFKLLVFVFFILIYFIKNVVYSNQVNEENQEDYNDNKLKAVLIINTVPSNCSVYVDNVFIGNTPLRAEISPGQHLIRVSYDDNYVSEFIKLIAFAKHTYKYDIQLKYTSLGAYKKAKNYLEQENYLYSREYFLLSTKSYGKLIPEAYFYAGYISFILKEFDKAEKYLLQYISYNSSSLSSWFMLGESRNTLNKISLAIASYKEALKIIYPKTNNIFNSTYATYEEQQKLEKEIIKKPTLDNYIKLARIYELKGDLKSALYYYRKAVMLFNIDISDPYMKKNDIIEDEEK
;
A
#
# COMPACT_ATOMS: atom_id res chain seq x y z
N MET A 1 48.09 30.40 61.30
CA MET A 1 47.97 29.58 60.06
C MET A 1 48.06 28.05 60.26
N ILE A 2 48.59 27.53 61.38
CA ILE A 2 48.84 26.08 61.58
C ILE A 2 47.59 25.28 62.04
N LYS A 3 46.64 25.91 62.76
CA LYS A 3 45.41 25.25 63.28
C LYS A 3 44.44 24.77 62.18
N ASN A 4 44.37 25.45 61.04
CA ASN A 4 43.43 25.10 59.96
C ASN A 4 43.90 23.89 59.14
N LYS A 5 45.22 23.77 58.88
CA LYS A 5 45.83 22.61 58.22
C LYS A 5 45.62 21.30 58.99
N ASN A 6 45.59 21.33 60.32
CA ASN A 6 45.32 20.14 61.13
C ASN A 6 43.85 19.70 61.11
N LYS A 7 42.91 20.64 60.93
CA LYS A 7 41.48 20.32 60.78
C LYS A 7 41.20 19.72 59.41
N GLU A 8 41.77 20.29 58.35
CA GLU A 8 41.70 19.75 56.99
C GLU A 8 42.36 18.36 56.89
N ARG A 9 43.54 18.16 57.48
CA ARG A 9 44.18 16.83 57.54
C ARG A 9 43.32 15.79 58.25
N LYS A 10 42.62 16.15 59.32
CA LYS A 10 41.69 15.23 60.01
C LYS A 10 40.45 14.89 59.17
N VAL A 11 39.95 15.83 58.37
CA VAL A 11 38.82 15.60 57.45
C VAL A 11 39.25 14.72 56.28
N ILE A 12 40.41 15.01 55.66
CA ILE A 12 40.99 14.19 54.59
C ILE A 12 41.30 12.77 55.10
N PHE A 13 41.83 12.64 56.32
CA PHE A 13 42.07 11.34 56.93
C PHE A 13 40.78 10.55 57.15
N LYS A 14 39.70 11.19 57.64
CA LYS A 14 38.38 10.53 57.76
C LYS A 14 37.79 10.13 56.41
N LEU A 15 37.97 10.95 55.37
CA LEU A 15 37.53 10.64 54.02
C LEU A 15 38.31 9.45 53.43
N LEU A 16 39.63 9.42 53.61
CA LEU A 16 40.49 8.32 53.17
C LEU A 16 40.15 7.01 53.89
N VAL A 17 39.89 7.06 55.20
CA VAL A 17 39.43 5.90 55.97
C VAL A 17 38.08 5.40 55.46
N PHE A 18 37.14 6.31 55.15
CA PHE A 18 35.84 5.96 54.59
C PHE A 18 35.94 5.30 53.20
N VAL A 19 36.75 5.86 52.30
CA VAL A 19 37.03 5.28 50.97
C VAL A 19 37.72 3.92 51.09
N PHE A 20 38.62 3.76 52.06
CA PHE A 20 39.29 2.49 52.35
C PHE A 20 38.30 1.41 52.81
N PHE A 21 37.31 1.75 53.64
CA PHE A 21 36.25 0.81 54.03
C PHE A 21 35.32 0.45 52.86
N ILE A 22 35.03 1.38 51.94
CA ILE A 22 34.26 1.08 50.71
C ILE A 22 35.05 0.15 49.80
N LEU A 23 36.37 0.39 49.63
CA LEU A 23 37.24 -0.48 48.84
C LEU A 23 37.35 -1.87 49.45
N ILE A 24 37.49 -1.98 50.77
CA ILE A 24 37.48 -3.28 51.46
C ILE A 24 36.13 -3.97 51.29
N TYR A 25 35.01 -3.25 51.38
CA TYR A 25 33.68 -3.81 51.16
C TYR A 25 33.52 -4.34 49.73
N PHE A 26 33.98 -3.60 48.72
CA PHE A 26 33.97 -4.04 47.32
C PHE A 26 34.90 -5.22 47.07
N ILE A 27 36.14 -5.20 47.60
CA ILE A 27 37.07 -6.32 47.51
C ILE A 27 36.49 -7.54 48.24
N LYS A 28 35.87 -7.37 49.40
CA LYS A 28 35.23 -8.47 50.12
C LYS A 28 34.07 -9.03 49.32
N ASN A 29 33.22 -8.22 48.68
CA ASN A 29 32.14 -8.70 47.81
C ASN A 29 32.64 -9.39 46.53
N VAL A 30 33.73 -8.90 45.92
CA VAL A 30 34.36 -9.51 44.73
C VAL A 30 35.11 -10.80 45.09
N VAL A 31 35.72 -10.87 46.28
CA VAL A 31 36.37 -12.08 46.78
C VAL A 31 35.34 -13.07 47.31
N TYR A 32 34.22 -12.63 47.92
CA TYR A 32 33.09 -13.50 48.26
C TYR A 32 32.42 -14.07 47.01
N SER A 33 32.30 -13.30 45.92
CA SER A 33 31.82 -13.85 44.64
C SER A 33 32.80 -14.85 44.02
N ASN A 34 34.08 -14.79 44.38
CA ASN A 34 35.12 -15.69 43.85
C ASN A 34 35.48 -16.88 44.78
N GLN A 35 35.09 -16.87 46.05
CA GLN A 35 35.32 -17.97 47.00
C GLN A 35 34.08 -18.81 47.33
N VAL A 36 32.90 -18.46 46.80
CA VAL A 36 31.72 -19.35 46.86
C VAL A 36 31.77 -20.44 45.77
N ASN A 37 32.84 -20.48 44.96
CA ASN A 37 33.10 -21.55 44.01
C ASN A 37 34.14 -22.53 44.58
N GLU A 38 33.73 -23.45 45.47
CA GLU A 38 34.39 -24.77 45.52
C GLU A 38 33.67 -25.88 46.33
N GLU A 39 32.63 -25.62 47.13
CA GLU A 39 31.86 -26.70 47.75
C GLU A 39 30.35 -26.45 47.64
N ASN A 40 29.81 -26.84 46.49
CA ASN A 40 28.49 -27.43 46.27
C ASN A 40 28.26 -27.50 44.75
N GLN A 41 28.75 -28.56 44.11
CA GLN A 41 28.20 -29.01 42.83
C GLN A 41 26.81 -29.60 43.08
N GLU A 42 25.84 -28.75 43.45
CA GLU A 42 24.48 -28.99 42.98
C GLU A 42 24.48 -28.53 41.53
N ASP A 43 24.50 -29.52 40.64
CA ASP A 43 24.20 -29.42 39.22
C ASP A 43 23.14 -28.33 38.97
N TYR A 44 23.59 -27.11 38.61
CA TYR A 44 22.70 -26.01 38.26
C TYR A 44 22.11 -26.34 36.90
N ASN A 45 21.14 -27.23 36.95
CA ASN A 45 20.47 -27.82 35.82
C ASN A 45 19.79 -26.66 35.09
N ASP A 46 20.41 -26.16 34.01
CA ASP A 46 19.96 -25.04 33.17
C ASP A 46 18.52 -25.27 32.63
N ASN A 47 18.03 -26.50 32.71
CA ASN A 47 16.64 -26.88 32.47
C ASN A 47 15.63 -26.41 33.53
N LYS A 48 16.03 -25.98 34.73
CA LYS A 48 15.09 -25.71 35.85
C LYS A 48 14.60 -24.26 35.95
N LEU A 49 15.11 -23.35 35.11
CA LEU A 49 14.79 -21.93 35.12
C LEU A 49 14.27 -21.38 33.79
N LYS A 50 13.89 -22.24 32.83
CA LYS A 50 13.35 -21.76 31.55
C LYS A 50 12.02 -21.03 31.74
N ALA A 51 11.76 -20.04 30.88
CA ALA A 51 10.46 -19.44 30.66
C ALA A 51 9.76 -20.18 29.52
N VAL A 52 8.43 -20.11 29.47
CA VAL A 52 7.63 -20.71 28.39
C VAL A 52 7.12 -19.62 27.47
N LEU A 53 7.40 -19.75 26.18
CA LEU A 53 6.89 -18.87 25.13
C LEU A 53 5.83 -19.62 24.32
N ILE A 54 4.63 -19.05 24.24
CA ILE A 54 3.53 -19.55 23.42
C ILE A 54 3.17 -18.49 22.39
N ILE A 55 3.19 -18.87 21.11
CA ILE A 55 2.87 -17.97 20.00
C ILE A 55 1.86 -18.64 19.08
N ASN A 56 0.71 -17.99 18.90
CA ASN A 56 -0.25 -18.31 17.85
C ASN A 56 -0.25 -17.18 16.82
N THR A 57 -0.49 -17.53 15.56
CA THR A 57 -0.56 -16.52 14.50
C THR A 57 -1.72 -16.74 13.53
N VAL A 58 -2.11 -15.65 12.88
CA VAL A 58 -2.91 -15.63 11.65
C VAL A 58 -2.11 -14.90 10.56
N PRO A 59 -1.70 -15.57 9.46
CA PRO A 59 -1.89 -16.99 9.16
C PRO A 59 -1.16 -17.93 10.13
N SER A 60 -1.58 -19.19 10.23
CA SER A 60 -0.87 -20.21 11.00
C SER A 60 0.42 -20.65 10.27
N ASN A 61 1.22 -21.49 10.91
CA ASN A 61 2.47 -22.03 10.35
C ASN A 61 3.54 -20.97 10.03
N CYS A 62 3.58 -19.89 10.80
CA CYS A 62 4.63 -18.87 10.70
C CYS A 62 5.91 -19.34 11.38
N SER A 63 7.05 -19.12 10.74
CA SER A 63 8.37 -19.35 11.32
C SER A 63 8.64 -18.38 12.46
N VAL A 64 9.07 -18.90 13.60
CA VAL A 64 9.45 -18.14 14.79
C VAL A 64 10.95 -18.27 15.00
N TYR A 65 11.58 -17.11 15.26
CA TYR A 65 12.98 -17.01 15.58
C TYR A 65 13.14 -16.32 16.95
N VAL A 66 14.08 -16.80 17.75
CA VAL A 66 14.53 -16.13 18.99
C VAL A 66 16.00 -15.83 18.82
N ASP A 67 16.36 -14.55 18.93
CA ASP A 67 17.73 -14.06 18.75
C ASP A 67 18.34 -14.53 17.42
N ASN A 68 17.54 -14.41 16.35
CA ASN A 68 17.83 -14.84 14.99
C ASN A 68 17.99 -16.36 14.77
N VAL A 69 17.82 -17.18 15.80
CA VAL A 69 17.81 -18.64 15.69
C VAL A 69 16.38 -19.13 15.46
N PHE A 70 16.17 -19.92 14.42
CA PHE A 70 14.87 -20.55 14.14
C PHE A 70 14.55 -21.60 15.21
N ILE A 71 13.37 -21.50 15.83
CA ILE A 71 12.96 -22.40 16.92
C ILE A 71 11.70 -23.22 16.61
N GLY A 72 11.04 -22.98 15.49
CA GLY A 72 9.85 -23.73 15.05
C GLY A 72 8.79 -22.86 14.40
N ASN A 73 7.62 -23.44 14.16
CA ASN A 73 6.49 -22.77 13.51
C ASN A 73 5.30 -22.62 14.47
N THR A 74 4.45 -21.64 14.23
CA THR A 74 3.22 -21.43 14.99
C THR A 74 2.09 -22.40 14.58
N PRO A 75 1.18 -22.80 15.49
CA PRO A 75 1.22 -22.57 16.94
C PRO A 75 2.47 -23.16 17.59
N LEU A 76 3.17 -22.35 18.38
CA LEU A 76 4.43 -22.71 19.00
C LEU A 76 4.28 -22.69 20.52
N ARG A 77 4.82 -23.71 21.19
CA ARG A 77 5.13 -23.69 22.62
C ARG A 77 6.58 -24.11 22.78
N ALA A 78 7.43 -23.19 23.22
CA ALA A 78 8.86 -23.41 23.37
C ALA A 78 9.35 -22.94 24.74
N GLU A 79 10.43 -23.55 25.22
CA GLU A 79 11.15 -23.07 26.40
C GLU A 79 12.29 -22.14 25.97
N ILE A 80 12.42 -21.00 26.64
CA ILE A 80 13.48 -20.01 26.39
C ILE A 80 14.20 -19.68 27.70
N SER A 81 15.46 -19.28 27.61
CA SER A 81 16.22 -18.82 28.78
C SER A 81 15.60 -17.55 29.40
N PRO A 82 15.81 -17.29 30.70
CA PRO A 82 15.60 -15.96 31.25
C PRO A 82 16.56 -14.96 30.60
N GLY A 83 16.12 -13.72 30.41
CA GLY A 83 16.93 -12.67 29.82
C GLY A 83 16.19 -11.90 28.72
N GLN A 84 16.95 -11.05 28.01
CA GLN A 84 16.42 -10.28 26.90
C GLN A 84 16.45 -11.11 25.62
N HIS A 85 15.33 -11.14 24.91
CA HIS A 85 15.16 -11.87 23.66
C HIS A 85 14.51 -10.97 22.61
N LEU A 86 14.98 -11.08 21.36
CA LEU A 86 14.29 -10.56 20.19
C LEU A 86 13.60 -11.71 19.47
N ILE A 87 12.27 -11.71 19.53
CA ILE A 87 11.44 -12.67 18.82
C ILE A 87 11.07 -12.08 17.47
N ARG A 88 11.27 -12.85 16.40
CA ARG A 88 10.78 -12.51 15.05
C ARG A 88 9.82 -13.58 14.57
N VAL A 89 8.65 -13.16 14.11
CA VAL A 89 7.64 -14.01 13.49
C VAL A 89 7.51 -13.64 12.02
N SER A 90 7.63 -14.64 11.15
CA SER A 90 7.68 -14.46 9.70
C SER A 90 6.88 -15.55 8.99
N TYR A 91 6.26 -15.21 7.86
CA TYR A 91 5.52 -16.18 7.04
C TYR A 91 6.16 -16.30 5.65
N ASP A 92 5.76 -15.43 4.72
CA ASP A 92 6.31 -15.31 3.38
C ASP A 92 6.38 -13.82 2.98
N ASP A 93 6.80 -13.54 1.75
CA ASP A 93 6.95 -12.17 1.22
C ASP A 93 5.62 -11.38 1.12
N ASN A 94 4.47 -12.04 1.31
CA ASN A 94 3.16 -11.38 1.32
C ASN A 94 2.86 -10.72 2.68
N TYR A 95 3.60 -11.04 3.74
CA TYR A 95 3.37 -10.51 5.08
C TYR A 95 4.59 -9.79 5.64
N VAL A 96 4.32 -8.79 6.47
CA VAL A 96 5.34 -8.07 7.23
C VAL A 96 5.73 -8.91 8.42
N SER A 97 7.03 -9.18 8.60
CA SER A 97 7.53 -9.84 9.81
C SER A 97 7.26 -8.99 11.05
N GLU A 98 6.78 -9.62 12.10
CA GLU A 98 6.52 -8.98 13.39
C GLU A 98 7.71 -9.21 14.33
N PHE A 99 8.08 -8.20 15.10
CA PHE A 99 9.20 -8.25 16.05
C PHE A 99 8.72 -7.92 17.47
N ILE A 100 9.05 -8.78 18.42
CA ILE A 100 8.72 -8.62 19.83
C ILE A 100 10.02 -8.59 20.64
N LYS A 101 10.22 -7.51 21.40
CA LYS A 101 11.29 -7.44 22.41
C LYS A 101 10.72 -7.95 23.73
N LEU A 102 11.29 -9.04 24.23
CA LEU A 102 10.84 -9.71 25.44
C LEU A 102 11.96 -9.69 26.50
N ILE A 103 11.60 -9.37 27.75
CA ILE A 103 12.44 -9.64 28.92
C ILE A 103 11.80 -10.82 29.64
N ALA A 104 12.36 -12.02 29.46
CA ALA A 104 11.86 -13.27 29.99
C ALA A 104 12.34 -13.50 31.43
N PHE A 105 11.42 -13.79 32.34
CA PHE A 105 11.73 -14.19 33.72
C PHE A 105 11.58 -15.71 33.88
N ALA A 106 12.44 -16.31 34.72
CA ALA A 106 12.40 -17.74 34.97
C ALA A 106 11.00 -18.22 35.40
N LYS A 107 10.58 -19.38 34.90
CA LYS A 107 9.29 -20.03 35.20
C LYS A 107 8.04 -19.22 34.84
N HIS A 108 8.18 -18.09 34.13
CA HIS A 108 7.04 -17.34 33.61
C HIS A 108 6.58 -17.88 32.26
N THR A 109 5.30 -17.69 31.94
CA THR A 109 4.74 -18.01 30.63
C THR A 109 4.31 -16.74 29.92
N TYR A 110 4.77 -16.57 28.69
CA TYR A 110 4.42 -15.47 27.79
C TYR A 110 3.56 -16.00 26.65
N LYS A 111 2.42 -15.36 26.40
CA LYS A 111 1.49 -15.75 25.33
C LYS A 111 1.29 -14.58 24.38
N TYR A 112 1.41 -14.86 23.08
CA TYR A 112 1.17 -13.88 22.03
C TYR A 112 0.26 -14.47 20.95
N ASP A 113 -0.83 -13.76 20.65
CA ASP A 113 -1.69 -14.03 19.50
C ASP A 113 -1.45 -12.91 18.47
N ILE A 114 -0.85 -13.26 17.34
CA ILE A 114 -0.30 -12.29 16.38
C ILE A 114 -1.04 -12.39 15.04
N GLN A 115 -1.64 -11.29 14.60
CA GLN A 115 -2.16 -11.20 13.23
C GLN A 115 -1.15 -10.47 12.34
N LEU A 116 -0.53 -11.19 11.42
CA LEU A 116 0.45 -10.58 10.52
C LEU A 116 -0.25 -9.67 9.52
N LYS A 117 0.37 -8.52 9.26
CA LYS A 117 -0.10 -7.54 8.29
C LYS A 117 0.43 -7.85 6.91
N TYR A 118 -0.36 -7.56 5.88
CA TYR A 118 0.09 -7.72 4.49
C TYR A 118 1.12 -6.66 4.10
N THR A 119 2.09 -7.06 3.29
CA THR A 119 2.88 -6.13 2.46
C THR A 119 2.00 -5.55 1.35
N SER A 120 2.43 -4.45 0.72
CA SER A 120 1.73 -3.89 -0.44
C SER A 120 1.56 -4.93 -1.54
N LEU A 121 2.61 -5.71 -1.82
CA LEU A 121 2.59 -6.77 -2.81
C LEU A 121 1.66 -7.93 -2.39
N GLY A 122 1.71 -8.35 -1.12
CA GLY A 122 0.87 -9.42 -0.61
C GLY A 122 -0.62 -9.09 -0.69
N ALA A 123 -1.00 -7.88 -0.26
CA ALA A 123 -2.37 -7.39 -0.39
C ALA A 123 -2.80 -7.30 -1.86
N TYR A 124 -1.92 -6.84 -2.75
CA TYR A 124 -2.21 -6.74 -4.18
C TYR A 124 -2.46 -8.11 -4.83
N LYS A 125 -1.61 -9.12 -4.54
CA LYS A 125 -1.80 -10.49 -5.03
C LYS A 125 -3.11 -11.09 -4.52
N LYS A 126 -3.42 -10.87 -3.25
CA LYS A 126 -4.69 -11.32 -2.65
C LYS A 126 -5.90 -10.64 -3.31
N ALA A 127 -5.79 -9.35 -3.64
CA ALA A 127 -6.81 -8.62 -4.38
C ALA A 127 -7.06 -9.20 -5.78
N LYS A 128 -5.99 -9.54 -6.52
CA LYS A 128 -6.09 -10.16 -7.85
C LYS A 128 -6.75 -11.53 -7.79
N ASN A 129 -6.43 -12.36 -6.81
CA ASN A 129 -7.09 -13.66 -6.62
C ASN A 129 -8.60 -13.48 -6.38
N TYR A 130 -9.01 -12.54 -5.52
CA TYR A 130 -10.43 -12.23 -5.36
C TYR A 130 -11.08 -11.67 -6.64
N LEU A 131 -10.34 -10.93 -7.46
CA LEU A 131 -10.85 -10.42 -8.74
C LEU A 131 -11.14 -11.57 -9.72
N GLU A 132 -10.24 -12.55 -9.81
CA GLU A 132 -10.40 -13.75 -10.64
C GLU A 132 -11.59 -14.61 -10.21
N GLN A 133 -11.94 -14.57 -8.92
CA GLN A 133 -13.14 -15.21 -8.37
C GLN A 133 -14.40 -14.33 -8.48
N GLU A 134 -14.34 -13.19 -9.16
CA GLU A 134 -15.40 -12.19 -9.26
C GLU A 134 -15.90 -11.66 -7.90
N ASN A 135 -15.08 -11.80 -6.86
CA ASN A 135 -15.38 -11.30 -5.53
C ASN A 135 -14.97 -9.83 -5.40
N TYR A 136 -15.72 -8.98 -6.10
CA TYR A 136 -15.41 -7.57 -6.33
C TYR A 136 -15.23 -6.75 -5.05
N LEU A 137 -16.07 -6.94 -4.04
CA LEU A 137 -15.99 -6.16 -2.80
C LEU A 137 -14.67 -6.43 -2.05
N TYR A 138 -14.36 -7.70 -1.79
CA TYR A 138 -13.10 -8.08 -1.15
C TYR A 138 -11.90 -7.72 -2.03
N SER A 139 -11.98 -7.94 -3.34
CA SER A 139 -10.91 -7.56 -4.26
C SER A 139 -10.57 -6.07 -4.15
N ARG A 140 -11.58 -5.19 -4.21
CA ARG A 140 -11.39 -3.74 -4.05
C ARG A 140 -10.80 -3.38 -2.70
N GLU A 141 -11.29 -3.99 -1.61
CA GLU A 141 -10.74 -3.75 -0.28
C GLU A 141 -9.26 -4.09 -0.19
N TYR A 142 -8.85 -5.23 -0.75
CA TYR A 142 -7.44 -5.64 -0.76
C TYR A 142 -6.57 -4.80 -1.69
N PHE A 143 -7.09 -4.30 -2.82
CA PHE A 143 -6.38 -3.32 -3.63
C PHE A 143 -6.15 -2.03 -2.83
N LEU A 144 -7.16 -1.51 -2.14
CA LEU A 144 -7.00 -0.31 -1.32
C LEU A 144 -6.07 -0.56 -0.12
N LEU A 145 -6.11 -1.75 0.48
CA LEU A 145 -5.16 -2.15 1.52
C LEU A 145 -3.72 -2.12 0.99
N SER A 146 -3.48 -2.65 -0.21
CA SER A 146 -2.16 -2.63 -0.86
C SER A 146 -1.56 -1.22 -0.93
N THR A 147 -2.37 -0.21 -1.23
CA THR A 147 -1.91 1.19 -1.30
C THR A 147 -1.49 1.80 0.04
N LYS A 148 -1.90 1.19 1.16
CA LYS A 148 -1.63 1.65 2.53
C LYS A 148 -0.67 0.73 3.30
N SER A 149 -0.43 -0.47 2.78
CA SER A 149 0.44 -1.48 3.36
C SER A 149 1.92 -1.14 3.21
N TYR A 150 2.77 -1.91 3.88
CA TYR A 150 4.23 -1.75 3.86
C TYR A 150 4.82 -2.24 2.54
N GLY A 151 5.64 -1.40 1.89
CA GLY A 151 6.32 -1.72 0.65
C GLY A 151 6.25 -0.60 -0.37
N LYS A 152 6.66 -0.90 -1.60
CA LYS A 152 6.51 0.03 -2.73
C LYS A 152 5.03 0.15 -3.09
N LEU A 153 4.56 1.38 -3.31
CA LEU A 153 3.23 1.65 -3.85
C LEU A 153 3.07 0.98 -5.22
N ILE A 154 1.90 0.37 -5.44
CA ILE A 154 1.50 -0.26 -6.69
C ILE A 154 0.32 0.56 -7.25
N PRO A 155 0.56 1.54 -8.13
CA PRO A 155 -0.49 2.44 -8.63
C PRO A 155 -1.68 1.72 -9.27
N GLU A 156 -1.45 0.58 -9.90
CA GLU A 156 -2.46 -0.28 -10.53
C GLU A 156 -3.55 -0.73 -9.56
N ALA A 157 -3.27 -0.74 -8.25
CA ALA A 157 -4.29 -0.97 -7.24
C ALA A 157 -5.41 0.09 -7.29
N TYR A 158 -5.08 1.36 -7.57
CA TYR A 158 -6.09 2.41 -7.79
C TYR A 158 -6.88 2.19 -9.07
N PHE A 159 -6.22 1.72 -10.14
CA PHE A 159 -6.91 1.36 -11.38
C PHE A 159 -7.97 0.29 -11.11
N TYR A 160 -7.57 -0.84 -10.52
CA TYR A 160 -8.51 -1.93 -10.26
C TYR A 160 -9.59 -1.55 -9.26
N ALA A 161 -9.27 -0.75 -8.24
CA ALA A 161 -10.29 -0.20 -7.34
C ALA A 161 -11.30 0.69 -8.09
N GLY A 162 -10.85 1.47 -9.07
CA GLY A 162 -11.68 2.28 -9.95
C GLY A 162 -12.55 1.44 -10.88
N TYR A 163 -11.94 0.49 -11.60
CA TYR A 163 -12.61 -0.49 -12.46
C TYR A 163 -13.71 -1.27 -11.73
N ILE A 164 -13.38 -1.83 -10.56
CA ILE A 164 -14.37 -2.55 -9.74
C ILE A 164 -15.49 -1.62 -9.30
N SER A 165 -15.17 -0.40 -8.86
CA SER A 165 -16.21 0.57 -8.46
C SER A 165 -17.10 0.97 -9.64
N PHE A 166 -16.55 1.00 -10.86
CA PHE A 166 -17.31 1.22 -12.09
C PHE A 166 -18.29 0.08 -12.38
N ILE A 167 -17.83 -1.18 -12.29
CA ILE A 167 -18.69 -2.38 -12.46
C ILE A 167 -19.84 -2.38 -11.43
N LEU A 168 -19.52 -2.04 -10.18
CA LEU A 168 -20.50 -1.95 -9.09
C LEU A 168 -21.41 -0.71 -9.19
N LYS A 169 -21.26 0.12 -10.24
CA LYS A 169 -22.01 1.37 -10.46
C LYS A 169 -21.84 2.41 -9.35
N GLU A 170 -20.76 2.31 -8.59
CA GLU A 170 -20.39 3.27 -7.55
C GLU A 170 -19.55 4.41 -8.16
N PHE A 171 -20.18 5.20 -9.04
CA PHE A 171 -19.49 6.13 -9.94
C PHE A 171 -18.67 7.21 -9.23
N ASP A 172 -19.08 7.68 -8.04
CA ASP A 172 -18.28 8.63 -7.26
C ASP A 172 -16.95 8.01 -6.79
N LYS A 173 -16.97 6.72 -6.42
CA LYS A 173 -15.74 6.00 -6.03
C LYS A 173 -14.90 5.67 -7.26
N ALA A 174 -15.53 5.30 -8.37
CA ALA A 174 -14.86 5.09 -9.64
C ALA A 174 -14.10 6.37 -10.05
N GLU A 175 -14.77 7.53 -10.05
CA GLU A 175 -14.12 8.82 -10.33
C GLU A 175 -12.92 9.07 -9.41
N LYS A 176 -13.10 8.89 -8.09
CA LYS A 176 -12.02 9.09 -7.11
C LYS A 176 -10.80 8.23 -7.42
N TYR A 177 -10.98 6.92 -7.58
CA TYR A 177 -9.85 5.99 -7.74
C TYR A 177 -9.21 6.07 -9.12
N LEU A 178 -9.99 6.29 -10.17
CA LEU A 178 -9.45 6.49 -11.52
C LEU A 178 -8.60 7.77 -11.59
N LEU A 179 -9.02 8.87 -10.95
CA LEU A 179 -8.20 10.08 -10.85
C LEU A 179 -6.89 9.84 -10.11
N GLN A 180 -6.90 9.03 -9.05
CA GLN A 180 -5.65 8.64 -8.36
C GLN A 180 -4.74 7.88 -9.32
N TYR A 181 -5.24 6.89 -10.05
CA TYR A 181 -4.42 6.14 -11.01
C TYR A 181 -3.88 7.01 -12.15
N ILE A 182 -4.72 7.88 -12.73
CA ILE A 182 -4.34 8.80 -13.80
C ILE A 182 -3.20 9.74 -13.37
N SER A 183 -3.10 10.09 -12.08
CA SER A 183 -1.97 10.88 -11.58
C SER A 183 -0.62 10.18 -11.70
N TYR A 184 -0.60 8.84 -11.77
CA TYR A 184 0.59 8.02 -12.01
C TYR A 184 0.73 7.62 -13.48
N ASN A 185 -0.39 7.38 -14.17
CA ASN A 185 -0.43 6.99 -15.57
C ASN A 185 -1.49 7.80 -16.33
N SER A 186 -1.09 8.97 -16.81
CA SER A 186 -1.97 9.87 -17.56
C SER A 186 -2.31 9.36 -18.97
N SER A 187 -1.64 8.31 -19.44
CA SER A 187 -1.85 7.72 -20.76
C SER A 187 -2.82 6.53 -20.74
N SER A 188 -3.47 6.26 -19.60
CA SER A 188 -4.42 5.16 -19.47
C SER A 188 -5.76 5.45 -20.17
N LEU A 189 -5.95 4.83 -21.34
CA LEU A 189 -7.18 4.99 -22.14
C LEU A 189 -8.42 4.49 -21.40
N SER A 190 -8.36 3.26 -20.86
CA SER A 190 -9.45 2.63 -20.12
C SER A 190 -9.88 3.48 -18.92
N SER A 191 -8.94 4.13 -18.23
CA SER A 191 -9.25 5.02 -17.11
C SER A 191 -9.95 6.30 -17.54
N TRP A 192 -9.47 6.95 -18.61
CA TRP A 192 -10.14 8.16 -19.12
C TRP A 192 -11.56 7.87 -19.63
N PHE A 193 -11.74 6.73 -20.30
CA PHE A 193 -13.05 6.28 -20.75
C PHE A 193 -14.01 6.00 -19.58
N MET A 194 -13.61 5.14 -18.62
CA MET A 194 -14.44 4.85 -17.44
C MET A 194 -14.72 6.10 -16.59
N LEU A 195 -13.77 7.03 -16.51
CA LEU A 195 -13.94 8.32 -15.82
C LEU A 195 -14.97 9.20 -16.54
N GLY A 196 -14.95 9.22 -17.88
CA GLY A 196 -15.95 9.91 -18.70
C GLY A 196 -17.36 9.34 -18.49
N GLU A 197 -17.52 8.02 -18.51
CA GLU A 197 -18.80 7.34 -18.28
C GLU A 197 -19.32 7.59 -16.85
N SER A 198 -18.42 7.51 -15.84
CA SER A 198 -18.75 7.79 -14.44
C SER A 198 -19.26 9.22 -14.27
N ARG A 199 -18.53 10.21 -14.81
CA ARG A 199 -18.87 11.63 -14.71
C ARG A 199 -20.15 11.98 -15.46
N ASN A 200 -20.39 11.35 -16.61
CA ASN A 200 -21.64 11.50 -17.34
C ASN A 200 -22.82 11.04 -16.47
N THR A 201 -22.72 9.87 -15.86
CA THR A 201 -23.76 9.33 -14.97
C THR A 201 -24.01 10.21 -13.75
N LEU A 202 -22.96 10.84 -13.23
CA LEU A 202 -23.03 11.82 -12.14
C LEU A 202 -23.49 13.22 -12.59
N ASN A 203 -23.90 13.39 -13.86
CA ASN A 203 -24.31 14.65 -14.47
C ASN A 203 -23.22 15.75 -14.43
N LYS A 204 -21.94 15.36 -14.32
CA LYS A 204 -20.77 16.25 -14.37
C LYS A 204 -20.33 16.45 -15.83
N ILE A 205 -21.22 16.99 -16.66
CA ILE A 205 -21.13 17.02 -18.14
C ILE A 205 -19.78 17.56 -18.62
N SER A 206 -19.35 18.73 -18.15
CA SER A 206 -18.09 19.35 -18.59
C SER A 206 -16.86 18.49 -18.27
N LEU A 207 -16.85 17.83 -17.12
CA LEU A 207 -15.77 16.92 -16.72
C LEU A 207 -15.80 15.61 -17.52
N ALA A 208 -16.98 15.13 -17.88
CA ALA A 208 -17.13 13.97 -18.77
C ALA A 208 -16.55 14.28 -20.15
N ILE A 209 -16.90 15.43 -20.74
CA ILE A 209 -16.31 15.92 -22.00
C ILE A 209 -14.78 15.97 -21.91
N ALA A 210 -14.23 16.55 -20.85
CA ALA A 210 -12.78 16.62 -20.66
C ALA A 210 -12.14 15.22 -20.64
N SER A 211 -12.78 14.25 -19.98
CA SER A 211 -12.27 12.86 -19.89
C SER A 211 -12.24 12.18 -21.26
N TYR A 212 -13.30 12.33 -22.07
CA TYR A 212 -13.32 11.79 -23.44
C TYR A 212 -12.30 12.47 -24.34
N LYS A 213 -12.07 13.79 -24.18
CA LYS A 213 -11.04 14.50 -24.95
C LYS A 213 -9.65 13.96 -24.66
N GLU A 214 -9.32 13.64 -23.40
CA GLU A 214 -8.05 12.98 -23.06
C GLU A 214 -7.96 11.57 -23.66
N ALA A 215 -9.04 10.78 -23.60
CA ALA A 215 -9.10 9.48 -24.29
C ALA A 215 -8.82 9.62 -25.80
N LEU A 216 -9.46 10.57 -26.47
CA LEU A 216 -9.27 10.83 -27.90
C LEU A 216 -7.86 11.27 -28.26
N LYS A 217 -7.16 12.01 -27.39
CA LYS A 217 -5.75 12.37 -27.61
C LYS A 217 -4.84 11.14 -27.64
N ILE A 218 -5.13 10.14 -26.81
CA ILE A 218 -4.38 8.88 -26.76
C ILE A 218 -4.64 8.05 -28.02
N ILE A 219 -5.92 7.91 -28.41
CA ILE A 219 -6.31 7.12 -29.59
C ILE A 219 -5.82 7.80 -30.88
N TYR A 220 -6.07 9.10 -31.00
CA TYR A 220 -5.87 9.86 -32.21
C TYR A 220 -5.10 11.17 -31.91
N PRO A 221 -3.76 11.17 -31.96
CA PRO A 221 -2.97 12.35 -31.62
C PRO A 221 -3.27 13.61 -32.48
N LYS A 222 -3.75 13.40 -33.72
CA LYS A 222 -4.23 14.47 -34.62
C LYS A 222 -5.44 15.23 -34.06
N THR A 223 -6.12 14.70 -33.04
CA THR A 223 -7.24 15.35 -32.35
C THR A 223 -6.89 16.76 -31.85
N ASN A 224 -5.64 17.00 -31.41
CA ASN A 224 -5.22 18.32 -30.94
C ASN A 224 -5.35 19.39 -32.03
N ASN A 225 -5.08 19.05 -33.30
CA ASN A 225 -5.26 19.99 -34.41
C ASN A 225 -6.74 20.36 -34.58
N ILE A 226 -7.64 19.38 -34.44
CA ILE A 226 -9.09 19.58 -34.54
C ILE A 226 -9.62 20.43 -33.38
N PHE A 227 -9.12 20.19 -32.15
CA PHE A 227 -9.49 20.98 -30.98
C PHE A 227 -9.07 22.46 -31.09
N ASN A 228 -7.93 22.71 -31.75
CA ASN A 228 -7.36 24.03 -31.96
C ASN A 228 -7.92 24.76 -33.19
N SER A 229 -8.54 24.06 -34.13
CA SER A 229 -9.23 24.67 -35.28
C SER A 229 -10.67 25.02 -34.92
N THR A 230 -11.08 26.28 -34.99
CA THR A 230 -12.50 26.64 -34.80
C THR A 230 -12.90 27.91 -35.57
N TYR A 231 -13.82 27.77 -36.52
CA TYR A 231 -15.20 28.26 -36.51
C TYR A 231 -15.95 27.40 -37.53
N ALA A 232 -17.10 26.84 -37.18
CA ALA A 232 -17.97 26.22 -38.16
C ALA A 232 -19.25 27.02 -38.30
N THR A 233 -19.59 27.42 -39.52
CA THR A 233 -20.86 28.05 -39.83
C THR A 233 -22.02 27.09 -39.56
N TYR A 234 -23.24 27.60 -39.47
CA TYR A 234 -24.43 26.76 -39.34
C TYR A 234 -24.59 25.78 -40.53
N GLU A 235 -24.16 26.19 -41.73
CA GLU A 235 -24.16 25.35 -42.92
C GLU A 235 -23.17 24.19 -42.83
N GLU A 236 -21.98 24.43 -42.29
CA GLU A 236 -20.97 23.38 -42.06
C GLU A 236 -21.44 22.36 -41.02
N GLN A 237 -22.14 22.79 -39.97
CA GLN A 237 -22.77 21.88 -39.02
C GLN A 237 -23.81 20.99 -39.72
N GLN A 238 -24.77 21.57 -40.44
CA GLN A 238 -25.81 20.78 -41.12
C GLN A 238 -25.20 19.80 -42.13
N LYS A 239 -24.14 20.22 -42.82
CA LYS A 239 -23.41 19.36 -43.74
C LYS A 239 -22.77 18.17 -43.00
N LEU A 240 -22.05 18.42 -41.90
CA LEU A 240 -21.44 17.38 -41.07
C LEU A 240 -22.48 16.43 -40.47
N GLU A 241 -23.62 16.93 -40.01
CA GLU A 241 -24.71 16.09 -39.50
C GLU A 241 -25.29 15.16 -40.57
N LYS A 242 -25.42 15.64 -41.81
CA LYS A 242 -25.84 14.79 -42.93
C LYS A 242 -24.75 13.78 -43.33
N GLU A 243 -23.49 14.18 -43.27
CA GLU A 243 -22.35 13.31 -43.60
C GLU A 243 -22.18 12.18 -42.57
N ILE A 244 -22.36 12.45 -41.28
CA ILE A 244 -22.18 11.45 -40.22
C ILE A 244 -23.20 10.31 -40.32
N ILE A 245 -24.40 10.60 -40.83
CA ILE A 245 -25.43 9.59 -41.10
C ILE A 245 -25.01 8.67 -42.25
N LYS A 246 -24.31 9.21 -43.25
CA LYS A 246 -23.86 8.46 -44.43
C LYS A 246 -22.56 7.69 -44.18
N LYS A 247 -21.62 8.31 -43.49
CA LYS A 247 -20.31 7.76 -43.16
C LYS A 247 -19.85 8.29 -41.79
N PRO A 248 -20.14 7.56 -40.70
CA PRO A 248 -19.63 7.91 -39.39
C PRO A 248 -18.12 7.72 -39.39
N THR A 249 -17.36 8.81 -39.26
CA THR A 249 -15.91 8.77 -39.10
C THR A 249 -15.53 9.44 -37.79
N LEU A 250 -14.40 9.03 -37.23
CA LEU A 250 -13.85 9.65 -36.02
C LEU A 250 -13.72 11.17 -36.16
N ASP A 251 -13.17 11.63 -37.29
CA ASP A 251 -12.95 13.05 -37.58
C ASP A 251 -14.28 13.82 -37.63
N ASN A 252 -15.32 13.25 -38.25
CA ASN A 252 -16.65 13.85 -38.31
C ASN A 252 -17.27 13.97 -36.91
N TYR A 253 -17.16 12.94 -36.07
CA TYR A 253 -17.65 13.00 -34.68
C TYR A 253 -16.94 14.07 -33.86
N ILE A 254 -15.60 14.12 -33.92
CA ILE A 254 -14.80 15.08 -33.15
C ILE A 254 -15.10 16.52 -33.59
N LYS A 255 -15.18 16.77 -34.91
CA LYS A 255 -15.54 18.07 -35.46
C LYS A 255 -16.92 18.51 -34.99
N LEU A 256 -17.93 17.65 -35.12
CA LEU A 256 -19.29 17.98 -34.71
C LEU A 256 -19.39 18.21 -33.20
N ALA A 257 -18.74 17.36 -32.39
CA ALA A 257 -18.66 17.54 -30.95
C ALA A 257 -18.06 18.90 -30.56
N ARG A 258 -16.98 19.31 -31.25
CA ARG A 258 -16.33 20.61 -31.02
C ARG A 258 -17.24 21.78 -31.40
N ILE A 259 -17.98 21.69 -32.49
CA ILE A 259 -18.96 22.71 -32.91
C ILE A 259 -20.01 22.91 -31.81
N TYR A 260 -20.60 21.83 -31.30
CA TYR A 260 -21.57 21.89 -30.22
C TYR A 260 -20.97 22.42 -28.91
N GLU A 261 -19.72 22.03 -28.58
CA GLU A 261 -19.00 22.53 -27.40
C GLU A 261 -18.85 24.06 -27.44
N LEU A 262 -18.46 24.63 -28.59
CA LEU A 262 -18.30 26.08 -28.76
C LEU A 262 -19.62 26.85 -28.69
N LYS A 263 -20.73 26.23 -29.09
CA LYS A 263 -22.08 26.81 -29.00
C LYS A 263 -22.65 26.75 -27.59
N GLY A 264 -21.97 26.07 -26.67
CA GLY A 264 -22.44 25.85 -25.30
C GLY A 264 -23.47 24.73 -25.16
N ASP A 265 -23.79 24.00 -26.23
CA ASP A 265 -24.62 22.80 -26.15
C ASP A 265 -23.77 21.60 -25.73
N LEU A 266 -23.49 21.56 -24.43
CA LEU A 266 -22.63 20.56 -23.83
C LEU A 266 -23.24 19.15 -23.88
N LYS A 267 -24.57 19.02 -23.98
CA LYS A 267 -25.22 17.69 -24.08
C LYS A 267 -24.93 17.05 -25.43
N SER A 268 -25.11 17.81 -26.51
CA SER A 268 -24.77 17.34 -27.86
C SER A 268 -23.26 17.13 -28.01
N ALA A 269 -22.44 18.04 -27.47
CA ALA A 269 -20.99 17.88 -27.46
C ALA A 269 -20.55 16.57 -26.77
N LEU A 270 -21.08 16.31 -25.57
CA LEU A 270 -20.84 15.08 -24.82
C LEU A 270 -21.26 13.84 -25.62
N TYR A 271 -22.44 13.86 -26.23
CA TYR A 271 -22.94 12.77 -27.05
C TYR A 271 -21.95 12.41 -28.16
N TYR A 272 -21.49 13.40 -28.94
CA TYR A 272 -20.60 13.15 -30.07
C TYR A 272 -19.16 12.82 -29.64
N TYR A 273 -18.63 13.42 -28.56
CA TYR A 273 -17.32 13.02 -28.02
C TYR A 273 -17.32 11.58 -27.51
N ARG A 274 -18.37 11.20 -26.79
CA ARG A 274 -18.54 9.82 -26.32
C ARG A 274 -18.64 8.86 -27.51
N LYS A 275 -19.46 9.18 -28.52
CA LYS A 275 -19.57 8.37 -29.75
C LYS A 275 -18.23 8.21 -30.48
N ALA A 276 -17.43 9.28 -30.57
CA ALA A 276 -16.09 9.23 -31.14
C ALA A 276 -15.19 8.20 -30.43
N VAL A 277 -15.21 8.17 -29.10
CA VAL A 277 -14.44 7.19 -28.30
C VAL A 277 -15.02 5.78 -28.43
N MET A 278 -16.35 5.65 -28.51
CA MET A 278 -17.03 4.35 -28.64
C MET A 278 -16.91 3.70 -30.03
N LEU A 279 -16.32 4.36 -31.03
CA LEU A 279 -15.93 3.71 -32.30
C LEU A 279 -14.85 2.63 -32.11
N PHE A 280 -14.27 2.61 -30.92
CA PHE A 280 -13.16 1.76 -30.55
C PHE A 280 -13.61 0.80 -29.45
N ASN A 281 -13.31 -0.48 -29.64
CA ASN A 281 -13.61 -1.48 -28.63
C ASN A 281 -12.55 -1.43 -27.50
N ILE A 282 -12.81 -0.63 -26.47
CA ILE A 282 -11.90 -0.43 -25.34
C ILE A 282 -12.07 -1.54 -24.31
N ASP A 283 -11.01 -2.33 -24.09
CA ASP A 283 -10.96 -3.23 -22.94
C ASP A 283 -10.75 -2.40 -21.66
N ILE A 284 -11.86 -2.17 -20.96
CA ILE A 284 -11.87 -1.40 -19.72
C ILE A 284 -11.17 -2.10 -18.54
N SER A 285 -10.86 -3.39 -18.67
CA SER A 285 -10.19 -4.18 -17.64
C SER A 285 -8.66 -4.08 -17.69
N ASP A 286 -8.10 -3.58 -18.81
CA ASP A 286 -6.66 -3.43 -19.00
C ASP A 286 -6.17 -2.00 -18.67
N PRO A 287 -5.34 -1.82 -17.62
CA PRO A 287 -4.75 -0.53 -17.28
C PRO A 287 -3.72 0.01 -18.28
N TYR A 288 -3.25 -0.82 -19.21
CA TYR A 288 -2.15 -0.53 -20.13
C TYR A 288 -2.51 -0.68 -21.60
N MET A 289 -3.81 -0.80 -21.92
CA MET A 289 -4.30 -0.95 -23.28
C MET A 289 -3.60 0.04 -24.21
N LYS A 290 -2.87 -0.48 -25.21
CA LYS A 290 -2.14 0.38 -26.15
C LYS A 290 -3.04 0.71 -27.32
N LYS A 291 -2.66 1.79 -28.01
CA LYS A 291 -3.33 2.19 -29.25
C LYS A 291 -3.43 1.06 -30.29
N ASN A 292 -2.37 0.27 -30.46
CA ASN A 292 -2.35 -0.81 -31.45
C ASN A 292 -3.28 -1.98 -31.10
N ASP A 293 -3.70 -2.08 -29.84
CA ASP A 293 -4.61 -3.10 -29.35
C ASP A 293 -6.08 -2.67 -29.53
N ILE A 294 -6.29 -1.44 -30.03
CA ILE A 294 -7.60 -0.90 -30.31
C ILE A 294 -8.09 -1.44 -31.66
N ILE A 295 -9.19 -2.18 -31.62
CA ILE A 295 -9.89 -2.59 -32.82
C ILE A 295 -10.80 -1.44 -33.25
N GLU A 296 -10.56 -0.91 -34.44
CA GLU A 296 -11.48 0.00 -35.14
C GLU A 296 -12.68 -0.81 -35.60
N ASP A 297 -13.89 -0.49 -35.12
CA ASP A 297 -15.13 -1.10 -35.60
C ASP A 297 -15.51 -0.61 -37.03
N GLU A 298 -14.54 -0.24 -37.87
CA GLU A 298 -14.77 0.32 -39.22
C GLU A 298 -15.27 -0.73 -40.25
N GLU A 299 -15.47 -2.00 -39.89
CA GLU A 299 -15.88 -3.07 -40.81
C GLU A 299 -17.28 -3.69 -40.53
N LYS A 300 -18.31 -2.88 -40.25
CA LYS A 300 -19.72 -3.29 -40.47
C LYS A 300 -20.62 -2.18 -41.00
#